data_AF-A0A843UFA8-F1
#
_entry.id   AF-A0A843UFA8-F1
#
_cell.length_a   1.000
_cell.length_b   1.000
_cell.length_c   1.000
_cell.angle_alpha   90.00
_cell.angle_beta   90.00
_cell.angle_gamma   90.00
#
_symmetry.space_group_name_H-M   'P 1'
#
loop_
_entity.id
_entity.type
_entity.pdbx_description
1 polymer ?
#
loop_
_entity_poly.entity_id
_entity_poly.type
_entity_poly.pdbx_seq_one_letter_code
_entity_poly.pdbx_strand_id
1 'polypeptide(L)'
;NVVSGTRHNKLTGKKVKLLDLENEQVAEGIVMSVDPNKIVMGRPIGHVYCEVLINYANKPDAPLFVKDDQRFRIKDAIGSHILWIRDYVLVDEAKRSLFSG
;
A
#
# COMPACT_ATOMS: atom_id res chain seq x y z
N ASN A 1 3.74 -28.73 -10.35
CA ASN A 1 4.35 -27.59 -9.63
C ASN A 1 4.04 -26.28 -10.31
N VAL A 2 2.90 -25.63 -10.00
CA VAL A 2 2.74 -24.18 -10.16
C VAL A 2 1.73 -23.72 -9.10
N VAL A 3 2.19 -23.46 -7.87
CA VAL A 3 1.37 -22.87 -6.80
C VAL A 3 1.95 -21.51 -6.44
N SER A 4 2.05 -20.63 -7.44
CA SER A 4 2.58 -19.27 -7.26
C SER A 4 1.59 -18.18 -7.70
N GLY A 5 0.46 -18.55 -8.30
CA GLY A 5 -0.51 -17.63 -8.89
C GLY A 5 -1.59 -17.09 -7.96
N THR A 6 -1.82 -17.71 -6.79
CA THR A 6 -3.06 -17.48 -6.02
C THR A 6 -2.95 -16.53 -4.83
N ARG A 7 -1.75 -16.19 -4.34
CA ARG A 7 -1.60 -15.21 -3.23
C ARG A 7 -1.42 -13.75 -3.68
N HIS A 8 -0.87 -13.53 -4.88
CA HIS A 8 -0.64 -12.18 -5.40
C HIS A 8 -1.96 -11.43 -5.64
N ASN A 9 -3.00 -12.09 -6.15
CA ASN A 9 -4.21 -11.39 -6.61
C ASN A 9 -5.20 -10.95 -5.49
N LYS A 10 -4.94 -11.25 -4.20
CA LYS A 10 -5.94 -11.00 -3.13
C LYS A 10 -5.93 -9.58 -2.58
N LEU A 11 -4.83 -8.83 -2.76
CA LEU A 11 -4.67 -7.46 -2.24
C LEU A 11 -5.16 -6.40 -3.23
N THR A 12 -5.04 -6.64 -4.53
CA THR A 12 -5.43 -5.66 -5.56
C THR A 12 -6.89 -5.22 -5.40
N GLY A 13 -7.12 -3.90 -5.41
CA GLY A 13 -8.42 -3.27 -5.22
C GLY A 13 -8.89 -3.18 -3.77
N LYS A 14 -8.12 -3.67 -2.78
CA LYS A 14 -8.47 -3.54 -1.36
C LYS A 14 -8.09 -2.17 -0.82
N LYS A 15 -8.96 -1.62 0.04
CA LYS A 15 -8.61 -0.52 0.94
C LYS A 15 -7.63 -1.04 1.98
N VAL A 16 -6.61 -0.24 2.26
CA VAL A 16 -5.51 -0.62 3.14
C VAL A 16 -5.06 0.52 4.03
N LYS A 17 -4.48 0.13 5.16
CA LYS A 17 -3.71 0.99 6.07
C LYS A 17 -2.23 0.74 5.83
N LEU A 18 -1.47 1.81 5.68
CA LEU A 18 -0.02 1.77 5.52
C LEU A 18 0.63 1.99 6.87
N LEU A 19 1.54 1.10 7.23
CA LEU A 19 2.33 1.18 8.45
C LEU A 19 3.75 1.65 8.15
N ASP A 20 4.37 2.37 9.07
CA ASP A 20 5.82 2.59 9.07
C ASP A 20 6.58 1.44 9.75
N LEU A 21 7.91 1.59 9.88
CA LEU A 21 8.79 0.59 10.49
C LEU A 21 8.51 0.34 11.97
N GLU A 22 7.82 1.27 12.65
CA GLU A 22 7.42 1.15 14.05
C GLU A 22 6.00 0.56 14.18
N ASN A 23 5.41 0.11 13.06
CA ASN A 23 4.04 -0.39 12.94
C ASN A 23 2.97 0.66 13.23
N GLU A 24 3.29 1.96 13.09
CA GLU A 24 2.31 3.02 13.24
C GLU A 24 1.60 3.30 11.91
N GLN A 25 0.28 3.52 11.97
CA GLN A 25 -0.49 3.88 10.78
C GLN A 25 -0.11 5.29 10.31
N VAL A 26 0.41 5.40 9.09
CA VAL A 26 0.81 6.67 8.47
C VAL A 26 -0.13 7.15 7.38
N ALA A 27 -0.83 6.24 6.70
CA ALA A 27 -1.73 6.59 5.60
C ALA A 27 -2.81 5.52 5.36
N GLU A 28 -3.81 5.89 4.56
CA GLU A 28 -4.79 4.98 3.97
C GLU A 28 -4.75 5.07 2.45
N GLY A 29 -5.02 3.94 1.79
CA GLY A 29 -4.96 3.87 0.34
C GLY A 29 -5.66 2.66 -0.25
N ILE A 30 -5.45 2.45 -1.56
CA ILE A 30 -5.94 1.29 -2.30
C ILE A 30 -4.76 0.64 -3.00
N VAL A 31 -4.63 -0.69 -2.86
CA VAL A 31 -3.59 -1.42 -3.61
C VAL A 31 -3.99 -1.50 -5.07
N MET A 32 -3.17 -0.94 -5.95
CA MET A 32 -3.41 -0.87 -7.39
C MET A 32 -2.77 -2.03 -8.15
N SER A 33 -1.62 -2.53 -7.67
CA SER A 33 -0.95 -3.69 -8.26
C SER A 33 0.05 -4.33 -7.30
N VAL A 34 0.24 -5.64 -7.48
CA VAL A 34 1.32 -6.42 -6.88
C VAL A 34 2.13 -7.18 -7.93
N ASP A 35 1.93 -6.88 -9.21
CA ASP A 35 2.69 -7.52 -10.29
C ASP A 35 4.16 -7.07 -10.19
N PRO A 36 5.11 -8.00 -9.92
CA PRO A 36 6.52 -7.64 -9.76
C PRO A 36 7.13 -6.97 -10.99
N ASN A 37 6.56 -7.19 -12.18
CA ASN A 37 7.08 -6.64 -13.44
C ASN A 37 6.48 -5.29 -13.81
N LYS A 38 5.40 -4.85 -13.15
CA LYS A 38 4.79 -3.54 -13.42
C LYS A 38 5.78 -2.44 -13.07
N ILE A 39 5.90 -1.43 -13.94
CA ILE A 39 6.73 -0.25 -13.70
C ILE A 39 5.89 0.81 -12.97
N VAL A 40 6.39 1.25 -11.82
CA VAL A 40 5.80 2.32 -11.00
C VAL A 40 6.94 3.23 -10.55
N MET A 41 6.79 4.54 -10.72
CA MET A 41 7.84 5.53 -10.43
C MET A 41 9.18 5.18 -11.11
N GLY A 42 9.13 4.76 -12.38
CA GLY A 42 10.32 4.46 -13.19
C GLY A 42 11.04 3.15 -12.86
N ARG A 43 10.55 2.33 -11.92
CA ARG A 43 11.16 1.03 -11.57
C ARG A 43 10.14 -0.11 -11.47
N PRO A 44 10.55 -1.38 -11.66
CA PRO A 44 9.70 -2.53 -11.35
C PRO A 44 9.28 -2.54 -9.87
N ILE A 45 8.04 -2.93 -9.59
CA ILE A 45 7.54 -3.13 -8.22
C ILE A 45 8.40 -4.18 -7.48
N GLY A 46 8.74 -5.28 -8.15
CA GLY A 46 9.39 -6.42 -7.53
C GLY A 46 8.49 -7.19 -6.56
N HIS A 47 9.05 -8.20 -5.89
CA HIS A 47 8.29 -9.11 -5.03
C HIS A 47 7.99 -8.55 -3.63
N VAL A 48 8.73 -7.53 -3.21
CA VAL A 48 8.68 -6.95 -1.84
C VAL A 48 7.62 -5.85 -1.74
N TYR A 49 7.42 -5.09 -2.81
CA TYR A 49 6.56 -3.92 -2.80
C TYR A 49 5.20 -4.19 -3.43
N CYS A 50 4.27 -3.28 -3.16
CA CYS A 50 3.04 -3.12 -3.92
C CYS A 50 2.86 -1.65 -4.28
N GLU A 51 2.10 -1.42 -5.35
CA GLU A 51 1.66 -0.09 -5.74
C GLU A 51 0.41 0.28 -4.96
N VAL A 52 0.42 1.46 -4.34
CA VAL A 52 -0.70 1.98 -3.56
C VAL A 52 -1.05 3.38 -4.05
N LEU A 53 -2.34 3.62 -4.28
CA LEU A 53 -2.90 4.96 -4.44
C LEU A 53 -3.27 5.51 -3.07
N ILE A 54 -2.71 6.66 -2.70
CA ILE A 54 -2.92 7.26 -1.37
C ILE A 54 -4.20 8.10 -1.37
N ASN A 55 -5.09 7.84 -0.42
CA ASN A 55 -6.35 8.55 -0.25
C ASN A 55 -6.30 9.52 0.94
N TYR A 56 -5.62 9.14 2.02
CA TYR A 56 -5.61 9.92 3.26
C TYR A 56 -4.27 9.81 4.00
N ALA A 57 -3.86 10.90 4.66
CA ALA A 57 -2.62 10.99 5.41
C ALA A 57 -2.92 11.08 6.92
N ASN A 58 -2.72 9.97 7.64
CA ASN A 58 -2.85 9.95 9.11
C ASN A 58 -1.66 10.66 9.78
N LYS A 59 -0.46 10.49 9.23
CA LYS A 59 0.76 11.20 9.64
C LYS A 59 1.34 11.95 8.43
N PRO A 60 0.90 13.19 8.15
CA PRO A 60 1.24 13.94 6.94
C PRO A 60 2.74 14.09 6.68
N ASP A 61 3.54 14.23 7.74
CA ASP A 61 4.99 14.44 7.64
C ASP A 61 5.82 13.14 7.75
N ALA A 62 5.17 11.97 7.86
CA ALA A 62 5.88 10.69 7.82
C ALA A 62 6.58 10.48 6.47
N PRO A 63 7.79 9.91 6.45
CA PRO A 63 8.55 9.72 5.22
C PRO A 63 7.96 8.61 4.34
N LEU A 64 8.13 8.73 3.02
CA LEU A 64 7.85 7.63 2.09
C LEU A 64 8.94 6.54 2.18
N PHE A 65 8.56 5.27 2.07
CA PHE A 65 9.53 4.16 1.97
C PHE A 65 10.41 4.28 0.73
N VAL A 66 9.77 4.54 -0.42
CA VAL A 66 10.46 4.82 -1.67
C VAL A 66 10.27 6.30 -1.96
N LYS A 67 11.36 7.06 -1.83
CA LYS A 67 11.41 8.48 -2.16
C LYS A 67 11.52 8.63 -3.67
N ASP A 68 10.88 9.67 -4.20
CA ASP A 68 11.19 10.19 -5.54
C ASP A 68 11.64 11.64 -5.44
N ASP A 69 12.12 12.20 -6.54
CA ASP A 69 12.68 13.55 -6.58
C ASP A 69 11.65 14.65 -6.26
N GLN A 70 10.35 14.34 -6.29
CA GLN A 70 9.25 15.29 -6.12
C GLN A 70 8.53 15.14 -4.78
N ARG A 71 8.59 13.97 -4.13
CA ARG A 71 7.77 13.61 -2.96
C ARG A 71 8.62 12.90 -1.92
N PHE A 72 8.58 13.43 -0.70
CA PHE A 72 9.32 12.89 0.44
C PHE A 72 8.43 12.46 1.61
N ARG A 73 7.21 13.00 1.69
CA ARG A 73 6.29 12.80 2.81
C ARG A 73 4.92 12.29 2.34
N ILE A 74 4.15 11.67 3.24
CA ILE A 74 2.81 11.13 2.92
C ILE A 74 1.89 12.21 2.34
N LYS A 75 1.91 13.44 2.87
CA LYS A 75 1.05 14.53 2.38
C LYS A 75 1.25 14.86 0.91
N ASP A 76 2.49 14.71 0.42
CA ASP A 76 2.85 14.99 -0.98
C ASP A 76 2.41 13.85 -1.91
N ALA A 77 2.05 12.69 -1.35
CA ALA A 77 1.63 11.50 -2.08
C ALA A 77 0.12 11.35 -2.22
N ILE A 78 -0.69 12.17 -1.55
CA ILE A 78 -2.16 12.12 -1.63
C ILE A 78 -2.60 12.26 -3.10
N GLY A 79 -3.51 11.37 -3.53
CA GLY A 79 -4.00 11.32 -4.91
C GLY A 79 -3.00 10.74 -5.92
N SER A 80 -1.87 10.21 -5.45
CA SER A 80 -0.81 9.70 -6.31
C SER A 80 -0.41 8.26 -5.98
N HIS A 81 0.27 7.62 -6.92
CA HIS A 81 0.78 6.25 -6.78
C HIS A 81 2.16 6.25 -6.11
N ILE A 82 2.34 5.35 -5.15
CA ILE A 82 3.61 5.10 -4.46
C ILE A 82 3.89 3.60 -4.35
N LEU A 83 5.13 3.26 -4.00
CA LEU A 83 5.53 1.91 -3.62
C LEU A 83 5.57 1.79 -2.09
N TRP A 84 4.91 0.76 -1.56
CA TRP A 84 4.95 0.41 -0.14
C TRP A 84 5.37 -1.05 0.05
N ILE A 85 6.02 -1.36 1.18
CA ILE A 85 6.43 -2.73 1.50
C ILE A 85 5.19 -3.53 1.88
N ARG A 86 4.99 -4.70 1.26
CA ARG A 86 3.77 -5.52 1.44
C ARG A 86 3.49 -5.90 2.89
N ASP A 87 4.53 -6.20 3.66
CA ASP A 87 4.41 -6.61 5.06
C ASP A 87 3.93 -5.45 5.96
N TYR A 88 4.01 -4.21 5.47
CA TYR A 88 3.55 -2.99 6.15
C TYR A 88 2.23 -2.47 5.55
N VAL A 89 1.45 -3.36 4.92
CA VAL A 89 0.13 -3.07 4.36
C VAL A 89 -0.90 -3.96 5.03
N LEU A 90 -1.81 -3.36 5.78
CA LEU A 90 -2.93 -4.06 6.40
C LEU A 90 -4.21 -3.82 5.61
N VAL A 91 -4.95 -4.88 5.27
CA VAL A 91 -6.28 -4.74 4.67
C VAL A 91 -7.21 -4.08 5.69
N ASP A 92 -7.89 -3.02 5.27
CA ASP A 92 -8.94 -2.41 6.07
C ASP A 92 -10.20 -3.28 6.00
N GLU A 93 -10.19 -4.36 6.78
CA GLU A 93 -11.37 -5.18 6.99
C GLU A 93 -12.34 -4.36 7.85
N ALA A 94 -13.31 -3.73 7.19
CA ALA A 94 -14.47 -3.19 7.88
C ALA A 94 -14.97 -4.28 8.84
N LYS A 95 -14.92 -4.00 10.16
CA LYS A 95 -15.46 -4.91 11.17
C LYS A 95 -16.84 -5.30 10.67
N ARG A 96 -17.05 -6.57 10.33
CA ARG A 96 -18.41 -7.11 10.22
C ARG A 96 -19.02 -6.83 11.59
N SER A 97 -19.82 -5.77 11.70
CA SER A 97 -20.69 -5.60 12.87
C SER A 97 -21.52 -6.87 12.93
N LEU A 98 -21.14 -7.74 13.86
CA LEU A 98 -22.01 -8.79 14.35
C LEU A 98 -23.13 -8.07 15.10
N PHE A 99 -24.12 -7.58 14.36
CA PHE A 99 -25.44 -7.40 14.93
C PHE A 99 -26.00 -8.80 15.12
N SER A 100 -25.70 -9.41 16.26
CA SER A 100 -26.53 -10.47 16.81
C SER A 100 -27.75 -9.80 17.43
N GLY A 101 -28.82 -9.71 16.64
CA GLY A 101 -30.18 -9.58 17.16
C GLY A 101 -30.68 -10.92 17.68
#